data_AF-A0A358N121-F1
#
_entry.id   AF-A0A358N121-F1
#
_cell.length_a   1.000
_cell.length_b   1.000
_cell.length_c   1.000
_cell.angle_alpha   90.00
_cell.angle_beta   90.00
_cell.angle_gamma   90.00
#
_symmetry.space_group_name_H-M   'P 1'
#
loop_
_entity.id
_entity.type
_entity.pdbx_description
1 polymer ?
#
loop_
_entity_poly.entity_id
_entity_poly.type
_entity_poly.pdbx_seq_one_letter_code
_entity_poly.pdbx_strand_id
1 'polypeptide(L)'
;ESLLWFRKVEERLTDLQKAVASPITREVIRRLEFLIRVGVPYLTLDRQADTLSGGELQRVRLATSIGSGLVGVCYVLDEPSIGL
;
A
#
# COMPACT_ATOMS: atom_id res chain seq x y z
N GLU A 1 1.75 -12.44 0.65
CA GLU A 1 1.55 -13.17 -0.63
C GLU A 1 1.39 -12.25 -1.84
N SER A 2 0.46 -11.29 -1.80
CA SER A 2 0.16 -10.39 -2.94
C SER A 2 1.37 -9.64 -3.50
N LEU A 3 2.26 -9.13 -2.64
CA LEU A 3 3.48 -8.43 -3.09
C LEU A 3 4.40 -9.34 -3.94
N LEU A 4 4.54 -10.60 -3.55
CA LEU A 4 5.35 -11.58 -4.29
C LEU A 4 4.74 -11.88 -5.66
N TRP A 5 3.41 -11.95 -5.74
CA TRP A 5 2.71 -12.14 -7.00
C TRP A 5 2.96 -10.96 -7.95
N PHE A 6 2.78 -9.72 -7.48
CA PHE A 6 3.00 -8.53 -8.32
C PHE A 6 4.44 -8.37 -8.79
N ARG A 7 5.43 -8.81 -7.99
CA ARG A 7 6.84 -8.80 -8.41
C ARG A 7 7.15 -9.79 -9.54
N LYS A 8 6.32 -10.83 -9.72
CA LYS A 8 6.53 -11.88 -10.72
C LYS A 8 5.55 -11.81 -11.89
N VAL A 9 4.51 -10.98 -11.81
CA VAL A 9 3.43 -10.96 -12.82
C VAL A 9 3.94 -10.61 -14.21
N GLU A 10 4.94 -9.72 -14.31
CA GLU A 10 5.51 -9.28 -15.59
C GLU A 10 6.22 -10.40 -16.35
N GLU A 11 6.71 -11.45 -15.68
CA GLU A 11 7.34 -12.61 -16.32
C GLU A 11 6.35 -13.39 -17.22
N ARG A 12 5.06 -13.23 -16.99
CA ARG A 12 3.97 -13.92 -17.70
C ARG A 12 3.35 -13.09 -18.82
N LEU A 13 3.85 -11.88 -19.05
CA LEU A 13 3.28 -10.92 -19.99
C LEU A 13 4.08 -10.85 -21.30
N THR A 14 3.38 -10.62 -22.41
CA THR A 14 4.02 -10.26 -23.68
C THR A 14 4.66 -8.86 -23.60
N ASP A 15 5.52 -8.50 -24.54
CA ASP A 15 6.20 -7.20 -24.50
C ASP A 15 5.22 -6.02 -24.58
N LEU A 16 4.14 -6.16 -25.37
CA LEU A 16 3.07 -5.17 -25.42
C LEU A 16 2.34 -5.06 -24.07
N GLN A 17 2.01 -6.20 -23.45
CA GLN A 17 1.35 -6.21 -22.14
C GLN A 17 2.26 -5.63 -21.05
N LYS A 18 3.57 -5.92 -21.08
CA LYS A 18 4.55 -5.35 -20.17
C LYS A 18 4.63 -3.84 -20.30
N ALA A 19 4.63 -3.30 -21.51
CA ALA A 19 4.67 -1.86 -21.74
C ALA A 19 3.48 -1.13 -21.07
N VAL A 20 2.30 -1.74 -21.10
CA VAL A 20 1.09 -1.20 -20.45
C VAL A 20 1.08 -1.47 -18.95
N ALA A 21 1.47 -2.67 -18.52
CA ALA A 21 1.36 -3.11 -17.13
C ALA A 21 2.44 -2.52 -16.22
N SER A 22 3.66 -2.29 -16.70
CA SER A 22 4.81 -1.86 -15.89
C SER A 22 4.56 -0.61 -15.02
N PRO A 23 3.93 0.48 -15.52
CA PRO A 23 3.61 1.61 -14.65
C PRO A 23 2.59 1.26 -13.55
N ILE A 24 1.63 0.37 -13.85
CA ILE A 24 0.58 -0.06 -12.93
C ILE A 24 1.16 -0.99 -11.85
N THR A 25 1.88 -2.03 -12.25
CA THR A 25 2.52 -3.00 -11.34
C THR A 25 3.49 -2.30 -10.39
N ARG A 26 4.28 -1.35 -10.90
CA ARG A 26 5.20 -0.54 -10.09
C ARG A 26 4.47 0.26 -9.01
N GLU A 27 3.34 0.89 -9.33
CA GLU A 27 2.55 1.65 -8.37
C GLU A 27 1.89 0.74 -7.33
N VAL A 28 1.35 -0.40 -7.75
CA VAL A 28 0.76 -1.38 -6.82
C VAL A 28 1.81 -1.94 -5.85
N ILE A 29 2.99 -2.32 -6.35
CA ILE A 29 4.11 -2.80 -5.52
C ILE A 29 4.47 -1.76 -4.46
N ARG A 30 4.64 -0.49 -4.88
CA ARG A 30 4.96 0.62 -3.98
C ARG A 30 3.92 0.78 -2.87
N ARG A 31 2.62 0.73 -3.20
CA ARG A 31 1.53 0.85 -2.22
C ARG A 31 1.51 -0.31 -1.23
N LEU A 32 1.70 -1.55 -1.72
CA LEU A 32 1.79 -2.73 -0.87
C LEU A 32 2.98 -2.65 0.10
N GLU A 33 4.13 -2.16 -0.37
CA GLU A 33 5.31 -1.94 0.48
C GLU A 33 5.05 -0.91 1.58
N PHE A 34 4.32 0.18 1.29
CA PHE A 34 3.93 1.14 2.33
C PHE A 34 3.03 0.51 3.39
N LEU A 35 2.04 -0.29 3.00
CA LEU A 35 1.16 -0.99 3.96
C LEU A 35 1.96 -1.96 4.87
N ILE A 36 2.97 -2.64 4.32
CA ILE A 36 3.86 -3.48 5.12
C ILE A 36 4.68 -2.63 6.10
N ARG A 37 5.25 -1.51 5.63
CA ARG A 37 6.09 -0.62 6.45
C ARG A 37 5.35 0.04 7.60
N VAL A 38 4.06 0.32 7.44
CA VAL A 38 3.21 0.85 8.54
C VAL A 38 2.63 -0.25 9.44
N GLY A 39 3.07 -1.50 9.30
CA GLY A 39 2.71 -2.56 10.25
C GLY A 39 1.30 -3.11 10.10
N VAL A 40 0.71 -3.10 8.89
CA VAL A 40 -0.57 -3.78 8.61
C VAL A 40 -0.47 -4.92 7.56
N PRO A 41 0.62 -5.70 7.49
CA PRO A 41 0.78 -6.72 6.44
C PRO A 41 -0.20 -7.90 6.57
N TYR A 42 -0.85 -8.05 7.73
CA TYR A 42 -1.79 -9.12 8.04
C TYR A 42 -3.22 -8.81 7.58
N LEU A 43 -3.51 -7.56 7.18
CA LEU A 43 -4.80 -7.20 6.60
C LEU A 43 -4.90 -7.69 5.16
N THR A 44 -6.10 -8.11 4.78
CA THR A 44 -6.45 -8.41 3.39
C THR A 44 -7.00 -7.17 2.69
N LEU A 45 -6.81 -7.05 1.37
CA LEU A 45 -7.25 -5.88 0.59
C LEU A 45 -8.78 -5.77 0.47
N ASP A 46 -9.50 -6.86 0.69
CA ASP A 46 -10.96 -6.96 0.70
C ASP A 46 -11.59 -6.71 2.07
N ARG A 47 -10.77 -6.48 3.11
CA ARG A 47 -11.25 -6.18 4.46
C ARG A 47 -12.04 -4.87 4.46
N GLN A 48 -13.27 -4.92 4.97
CA GLN A 48 -14.13 -3.74 5.06
C GLN A 48 -13.54 -2.70 6.03
N ALA A 49 -13.54 -1.43 5.64
CA ALA A 49 -12.87 -0.36 6.37
C ALA A 49 -13.49 -0.06 7.75
N ASP A 50 -14.78 -0.30 7.92
CA ASP A 50 -15.53 -0.17 9.17
C ASP A 50 -15.18 -1.25 10.21
N THR A 51 -14.57 -2.35 9.78
CA THR A 51 -14.12 -3.44 10.67
C THR A 51 -12.67 -3.32 11.12
N LEU A 52 -11.99 -2.22 10.78
CA LEU A 52 -10.64 -1.93 11.23
C LEU A 52 -10.69 -1.22 12.59
N SER A 53 -9.71 -1.52 13.44
CA SER A 53 -9.49 -0.72 14.65
C SER A 53 -9.08 0.72 14.29
N GLY A 54 -9.25 1.65 15.24
CA GLY A 54 -8.82 3.04 15.04
C GLY A 54 -7.35 3.17 14.66
N GLY A 55 -6.46 2.43 15.33
CA GLY A 55 -5.02 2.42 15.03
C GLY A 55 -4.70 1.85 13.64
N GLU A 56 -5.38 0.78 13.22
CA GLU A 56 -5.21 0.23 11.86
C GLU A 56 -5.65 1.22 10.78
N LEU A 57 -6.82 1.84 10.95
CA LEU A 57 -7.31 2.84 10.02
C LEU A 57 -6.36 4.03 9.91
N GLN A 58 -5.79 4.47 11.04
CA GLN A 58 -4.79 5.54 11.07
C GLN A 58 -3.52 5.15 10.31
N ARG A 59 -2.99 3.94 10.51
CA ARG A 59 -1.79 3.45 9.79
C ARG A 59 -2.06 3.27 8.29
N VAL A 60 -3.23 2.76 7.90
CA VAL A 60 -3.64 2.67 6.49
C VAL A 60 -3.72 4.06 5.83
N ARG A 61 -4.29 5.05 6.54
CA ARG A 61 -4.34 6.45 6.06
C ARG A 61 -2.94 7.06 5.94
N LEU A 62 -2.05 6.76 6.88
CA LEU A 62 -0.65 7.20 6.82
C LEU A 62 0.06 6.62 5.58
N ALA A 63 -0.07 5.31 5.32
CA ALA A 63 0.49 4.68 4.13
C ALA A 63 -0.04 5.31 2.83
N THR A 64 -1.34 5.61 2.77
CA THR A 64 -1.96 6.27 1.62
C THR A 64 -1.43 7.70 1.43
N SER A 65 -1.29 8.44 2.53
CA SER A 65 -0.83 9.83 2.50
C SER A 65 0.62 9.94 2.05
N ILE A 66 1.51 9.07 2.55
CA ILE A 66 2.91 9.02 2.11
C ILE A 66 3.00 8.57 0.64
N GLY A 67 2.15 7.62 0.22
CA GLY A 67 2.09 7.15 -1.16
C GLY A 67 1.52 8.15 -2.16
N SER A 68 0.85 9.22 -1.71
CA SER A 68 0.19 10.20 -2.58
C SER A 68 1.14 11.15 -3.31
N GLY A 69 2.41 11.19 -2.92
CA GLY A 69 3.42 12.06 -3.56
C GLY A 69 3.23 13.56 -3.32
N LEU A 70 2.41 13.94 -2.33
CA LEU A 70 2.23 15.33 -1.95
C LEU A 70 3.54 15.94 -1.41
N VAL A 71 3.87 17.14 -1.89
CA VAL A 71 5.04 17.93 -1.48
C VAL A 71 4.60 19.21 -0.79
N GLY A 72 5.39 19.69 0.17
CA GLY A 72 5.08 20.93 0.91
C GLY A 72 3.92 20.79 1.91
N VAL A 73 3.65 19.57 2.37
CA VAL A 73 2.58 19.27 3.33
C VAL A 73 3.16 18.92 4.71
N CYS A 74 2.47 19.35 5.77
CA CYS A 74 2.77 18.96 7.15
C CYS A 74 1.68 18.00 7.63
N TYR A 75 2.05 16.76 7.93
CA TYR A 75 1.15 15.78 8.51
C TYR A 75 1.20 15.87 10.04
N VAL A 76 0.04 16.11 10.66
CA VAL A 76 -0.11 16.06 12.12
C VAL A 76 -0.74 14.73 12.47
N LEU A 77 -0.07 13.96 13.32
CA LEU A 77 -0.48 12.62 13.75
C LEU A 77 -0.75 12.66 15.25
N ASP A 78 -1.90 12.14 15.66
CA ASP A 78 -2.23 11.96 17.07
C ASP A 78 -1.93 10.51 17.47
N GLU A 79 -0.92 10.32 18.31
CA GLU A 79 -0.44 9.03 18.82
C GLU A 79 -0.37 7.87 17.77
N PRO A 80 0.56 7.95 16.79
CA PRO A 80 0.65 6.97 15.70
C PRO A 80 1.09 5.56 16.13
N SER A 81 1.54 5.40 17.38
CA SER A 81 1.96 4.13 17.99
C SER A 81 0.81 3.28 18.55
N ILE A 82 -0.43 3.80 18.64
CA ILE A 82 -1.54 3.05 19.23
C ILE A 82 -1.77 1.71 18.48
N GLY A 83 -1.77 0.61 19.23
CA GLY A 83 -2.03 -0.73 18.72
C GLY A 83 -0.94 -1.28 17.80
N LEU A 84 0.31 -0.89 18.04
CA LEU A 84 1.54 -1.53 17.53
C LEU A 84 2.16 -2.43 18.61
#